data_AF-A0A0C2V7Z6-F1
#
_entry.id   AF-A0A0C2V7Z6-F1
#
_cell.length_a   1.000
_cell.length_b   1.000
_cell.length_c   1.000
_cell.angle_alpha   90.00
_cell.angle_beta   90.00
_cell.angle_gamma   90.00
#
_symmetry.space_group_name_H-M   'P 1'
#
loop_
_entity.id
_entity.type
_entity.pdbx_description
1 polymer ?
#
loop_
_entity_poly.entity_id
_entity_poly.type
_entity_poly.pdbx_seq_one_letter_code
_entity_poly.pdbx_strand_id
1 'polypeptide(L)'
;MQISSKYDAQKQIDQIHAFHQEVKILEQNNILTLTQNQQESVQTYHQSIIAQLVEQFDIDTSPKQKRLSTGLKVISFITALTLGASLFFLFYQFWKFMDSYTQTVLLIFASLITLTITYQSYQKDKSGYFTKIAALLTLVAFLVNVSMIGKLYNFDSSPNLFGLLSMFAFILAYATNTRLLLGFGIIFLSAFLSAKIGTWGGGYWIYFGERPENFFLPSLILFLIPYFKPHRYYDGFDSIYRIFAMILFFTSVLILSNFGFISYIPYLSNSIIEGFYQVVGFGVSLIAIWFGVKKGWSDLINGGNIYFTLFLYTKFYDWWWNIMPKFIFFFLMGMVTLGLMLMLRKMRHSIEESV
;
A
#
# COMPACT_ATOMS: atom_id res chain seq x y z
N MET A 1 -8.33 21.18 18.05
CA MET A 1 -8.23 19.92 17.27
C MET A 1 -7.24 19.03 18.02
N GLN A 2 -7.63 17.84 18.47
CA GLN A 2 -6.74 16.97 19.25
C GLN A 2 -5.78 16.28 18.27
N ILE A 3 -4.55 16.79 18.15
CA ILE A 3 -3.51 16.23 17.28
C ILE A 3 -3.05 14.92 17.92
N SER A 4 -3.37 13.80 17.29
CA SER A 4 -3.12 12.45 17.84
C SER A 4 -2.08 11.66 17.06
N SER A 5 -1.60 12.18 15.92
CA SER A 5 -0.65 11.50 15.06
C SER A 5 0.41 12.45 14.49
N LYS A 6 1.58 11.89 14.12
CA LYS A 6 2.66 12.60 13.40
C LYS A 6 2.16 13.20 12.07
N TYR A 7 1.22 12.52 11.41
CA TYR A 7 0.60 12.99 10.17
C TYR A 7 -0.24 14.26 10.41
N ASP A 8 -1.08 14.26 11.45
CA ASP A 8 -1.91 15.41 11.80
C ASP A 8 -1.06 16.61 12.23
N ALA A 9 0.01 16.36 12.98
CA ALA A 9 1.00 17.38 13.36
C ALA A 9 1.66 18.01 12.12
N GLN A 10 2.09 17.18 11.16
CA GLN A 10 2.67 17.67 9.91
C GLN A 10 1.65 18.46 9.08
N LYS A 11 0.40 18.00 9.01
CA LYS A 11 -0.69 18.69 8.31
C LYS A 11 -0.96 20.07 8.91
N GLN A 12 -0.91 20.19 10.24
CA GLN A 12 -1.07 21.48 10.92
C GLN A 12 0.08 22.45 10.58
N ILE A 13 1.32 21.96 10.54
CA ILE A 13 2.48 22.78 10.12
C ILE A 13 2.34 23.21 8.65
N ASP A 14 1.93 22.30 7.76
CA ASP A 14 1.71 22.61 6.36
C ASP A 14 0.62 23.70 6.20
N GLN A 15 -0.44 23.66 7.02
CA GLN A 15 -1.47 24.70 7.06
C GLN A 15 -0.94 26.05 7.55
N ILE A 16 -0.10 26.05 8.59
CA ILE A 16 0.55 27.28 9.08
C ILE A 16 1.41 27.92 7.98
N HIS A 17 2.20 27.12 7.25
CA HIS A 17 3.00 27.61 6.13
C HIS A 17 2.14 28.13 4.99
N ALA A 18 1.05 27.44 4.65
CA ALA A 18 0.11 27.88 3.63
C ALA A 18 -0.55 29.22 4.03
N PHE A 19 -0.95 29.39 5.29
CA PHE A 19 -1.47 30.66 5.81
C PHE A 19 -0.45 31.78 5.67
N HIS A 20 0.82 31.54 6.06
CA HIS A 20 1.89 32.53 5.94
C HIS A 20 2.14 32.94 4.48
N GLN A 21 2.03 32.00 3.54
CA GLN A 21 2.15 32.28 2.10
C GLN A 21 0.96 33.11 1.59
N GLU A 22 -0.25 32.75 1.99
CA GLU A 22 -1.47 33.45 1.58
C GLU A 22 -1.49 34.89 2.11
N VAL A 23 -1.15 35.11 3.39
CA VAL A 23 -1.05 36.47 3.96
C VAL A 23 -0.08 37.35 3.18
N LYS A 24 1.08 36.82 2.77
CA LYS A 24 2.02 37.58 1.93
C LYS A 24 1.44 37.96 0.57
N ILE A 25 0.67 37.06 -0.06
CA ILE A 25 0.01 37.34 -1.33
C ILE A 25 -1.06 38.43 -1.14
N LEU A 26 -1.83 38.37 -0.06
CA LEU A 26 -2.85 39.37 0.26
C LEU A 26 -2.25 40.75 0.59
N GLU A 27 -1.11 40.79 1.30
CA GLU A 27 -0.36 42.00 1.58
C GLU A 27 0.21 42.60 0.28
N GLN A 28 0.78 41.79 -0.60
CA GLN A 28 1.29 42.23 -1.90
C GLN A 28 0.19 42.81 -2.81
N ASN A 29 -1.02 42.25 -2.73
CA ASN A 29 -2.17 42.72 -3.50
C ASN A 29 -2.92 43.87 -2.80
N ASN A 30 -2.43 44.38 -1.67
CA ASN A 30 -3.07 45.43 -0.85
C ASN A 30 -4.51 45.08 -0.40
N ILE A 31 -4.83 43.79 -0.27
CA ILE A 31 -6.16 43.31 0.14
C ILE A 31 -6.26 43.25 1.68
N LEU A 32 -5.17 42.85 2.32
CA LEU A 32 -5.07 42.73 3.77
C LEU A 32 -3.73 43.30 4.22
N THR A 33 -3.73 44.14 5.25
CA THR A 33 -2.50 44.61 5.89
C THR A 33 -2.64 44.35 7.38
N LEU A 34 -1.88 43.39 7.90
CA LEU A 34 -1.84 43.14 9.33
C LEU A 34 -1.07 44.27 10.01
N THR A 35 -1.61 44.77 11.12
CA THR A 35 -0.81 45.68 11.97
C THR A 35 0.38 44.94 12.54
N GLN A 36 1.46 45.65 12.85
CA GLN A 36 2.68 45.04 13.40
C GLN A 36 2.40 44.19 14.66
N ASN A 37 1.53 44.67 15.55
CA ASN A 37 1.11 43.92 16.74
C ASN A 37 0.36 42.62 16.39
N GLN A 38 -0.48 42.62 15.36
CA GLN A 38 -1.21 41.42 14.91
C GLN A 38 -0.25 40.41 14.29
N GLN A 39 0.71 40.89 13.48
CA GLN A 39 1.71 40.03 12.85
C GLN A 39 2.59 39.34 13.90
N GLU A 40 3.07 40.08 14.90
CA GLU A 40 3.83 39.52 16.02
C GLU A 40 3.02 38.53 16.86
N SER A 41 1.75 38.85 17.14
CA SER A 41 0.86 37.96 17.91
C SER A 41 0.63 36.63 17.19
N VAL A 42 0.34 36.67 15.88
CA VAL A 42 0.13 35.47 15.06
C VAL A 42 1.42 34.67 14.93
N GLN A 43 2.55 35.34 14.73
CA GLN A 43 3.84 34.67 14.61
C GLN A 43 4.24 33.98 15.91
N THR A 44 4.06 34.64 17.06
CA THR A 44 4.32 34.07 18.38
C THR A 44 3.43 32.86 18.64
N TYR A 45 2.13 32.96 18.32
CA TYR A 45 1.20 31.84 18.43
C TYR A 45 1.64 30.64 17.57
N HIS A 46 1.92 30.86 16.27
CA HIS A 46 2.36 29.78 15.38
C HIS A 46 3.72 29.18 15.79
N GLN A 47 4.66 30.00 16.27
CA GLN A 47 5.94 29.50 16.80
C GLN A 47 5.73 28.61 18.02
N SER A 48 4.82 28.97 18.93
CA SER A 48 4.51 28.14 20.10
C SER A 48 3.91 26.78 19.71
N ILE A 49 3.02 26.76 18.72
CA ILE A 49 2.43 25.51 18.20
C ILE A 49 3.51 24.66 17.52
N ILE A 50 4.34 25.26 16.67
CA ILE A 50 5.42 24.52 15.99
C ILE A 50 6.38 23.93 17.03
N ALA A 51 6.77 24.69 18.06
CA ALA A 51 7.64 24.21 19.12
C ALA A 51 7.02 23.01 19.87
N GLN A 52 5.75 23.13 20.28
CA GLN A 52 5.02 22.04 20.93
C GLN A 52 4.93 20.78 20.04
N LEU A 53 4.61 20.98 18.76
CA LEU A 53 4.48 19.87 17.83
C LEU A 53 5.81 19.20 17.51
N VAL A 54 6.92 19.95 17.41
CA VAL A 54 8.26 19.40 17.19
C VAL A 54 8.76 18.63 18.40
N GLU A 55 8.48 19.12 19.61
CA GLU A 55 8.81 18.43 20.84
C GLU A 55 8.05 17.10 20.96
N GLN A 56 6.76 17.11 20.64
CA GLN A 56 5.89 15.95 20.77
C GLN A 56 6.00 14.97 19.60
N PHE A 57 6.22 15.46 18.39
CA PHE A 57 6.27 14.70 17.14
C PHE A 57 7.50 15.16 16.35
N ASP A 58 8.45 14.25 16.09
CA ASP A 58 9.67 14.53 15.30
C ASP A 58 9.36 14.89 13.82
N ILE A 59 8.87 16.11 13.56
CA ILE A 59 8.27 16.57 12.29
C ILE A 59 9.14 17.55 11.51
N ASP A 60 8.91 17.63 10.20
CA ASP A 60 9.66 18.50 9.30
C ASP A 60 9.13 19.94 9.42
N THR A 61 9.96 20.88 9.89
CA THR A 61 9.55 22.28 10.09
C THR A 61 9.69 23.15 8.83
N SER A 62 10.45 22.69 7.84
CA SER A 62 10.70 23.42 6.60
C SER A 62 10.47 22.59 5.33
N PRO A 63 10.13 23.24 4.19
CA PRO A 63 10.00 22.56 2.90
C PRO A 63 11.28 21.85 2.44
N LYS A 64 12.46 22.41 2.78
CA LYS A 64 13.76 21.79 2.48
C LYS A 64 13.96 20.50 3.27
N GLN A 65 13.65 20.50 4.57
CA GLN A 65 13.68 19.29 5.39
C GLN A 65 12.70 18.23 4.88
N LYS A 66 11.48 18.63 4.47
CA LYS A 66 10.49 17.70 3.88
C LYS A 66 11.01 16.99 2.62
N ARG A 67 11.74 17.70 1.74
CA ARG A 67 12.40 17.10 0.57
C ARG A 67 13.50 16.13 0.98
N LEU A 68 14.32 16.50 1.97
CA LEU A 68 15.37 15.62 2.51
C LEU A 68 14.78 14.37 3.20
N SER A 69 13.70 14.52 3.98
CA SER A 69 13.03 13.39 4.66
C SER A 69 12.40 12.42 3.65
N THR A 70 11.86 12.94 2.54
CA THR A 70 11.39 12.12 1.42
C THR A 70 12.55 11.35 0.78
N GLY A 71 13.69 12.00 0.55
CA GLY A 71 14.92 11.34 0.09
C GLY A 71 15.37 10.23 1.04
N LEU A 72 15.39 10.50 2.35
CA LEU A 72 15.73 9.51 3.38
C LEU A 72 14.75 8.33 3.42
N LYS A 73 13.45 8.54 3.20
CA LYS A 73 12.46 7.45 3.07
C LYS A 73 12.80 6.53 1.90
N VAL A 74 13.16 7.08 0.75
CA VAL A 74 13.53 6.29 -0.44
C VAL A 74 14.84 5.56 -0.21
N ILE A 75 15.86 6.24 0.30
CA ILE A 75 17.18 5.64 0.58
C ILE A 75 17.04 4.52 1.62
N SER A 76 16.35 4.77 2.74
CA SER A 76 16.14 3.73 3.77
C SER A 76 15.36 2.53 3.23
N PHE A 77 14.37 2.75 2.37
CA PHE A 77 13.64 1.68 1.70
C PHE A 77 14.55 0.82 0.81
N ILE A 78 15.34 1.45 -0.06
CA ILE A 78 16.28 0.77 -0.95
C ILE A 78 17.31 0.01 -0.11
N THR A 79 17.92 0.65 0.89
CA THR A 79 18.88 0.03 1.80
C THR A 79 18.29 -1.19 2.51
N ALA A 80 17.06 -1.10 3.01
CA ALA A 80 16.40 -2.21 3.66
C ALA A 80 16.25 -3.40 2.70
N LEU A 81 15.80 -3.17 1.47
CA LEU A 81 15.65 -4.21 0.46
C LEU A 81 16.99 -4.81 0.03
N THR A 82 18.00 -3.98 -0.22
CA THR A 82 19.33 -4.44 -0.62
C THR A 82 20.00 -5.25 0.47
N LEU A 83 19.96 -4.80 1.72
CA LEU A 83 20.51 -5.55 2.85
C LEU A 83 19.72 -6.84 3.11
N GLY A 84 18.38 -6.80 2.98
CA GLY A 84 17.54 -7.99 3.06
C GLY A 84 17.91 -9.03 2.00
N ALA A 85 17.99 -8.62 0.73
CA ALA A 85 18.43 -9.49 -0.35
C ALA A 85 19.84 -10.04 -0.11
N SER A 86 20.78 -9.18 0.30
CA SER A 86 22.14 -9.59 0.65
C SER A 86 22.15 -10.66 1.74
N LEU A 87 21.37 -10.48 2.81
CA LEU A 87 21.27 -11.46 3.89
C LEU A 87 20.71 -12.80 3.38
N PHE A 88 19.64 -12.75 2.58
CA PHE A 88 19.04 -13.94 1.97
C PHE A 88 20.06 -14.71 1.11
N PHE A 89 20.74 -14.01 0.20
CA PHE A 89 21.72 -14.65 -0.70
C PHE A 89 22.96 -15.15 0.04
N LEU A 90 23.41 -14.45 1.08
CA LEU A 90 24.53 -14.90 1.92
C LEU A 90 24.23 -16.27 2.51
N PHE A 91 23.05 -16.47 3.08
CA PHE A 91 22.65 -17.78 3.58
C PHE A 91 22.63 -18.81 2.46
N TYR A 92 21.93 -18.54 1.36
CA TYR A 92 21.84 -19.50 0.25
C TYR A 92 23.18 -19.90 -0.36
N GLN A 93 24.13 -18.96 -0.44
CA GLN A 93 25.47 -19.20 -1.00
C GLN A 93 26.32 -20.07 -0.08
N PHE A 94 26.34 -19.76 1.23
CA PHE A 94 27.24 -20.44 2.17
C PHE A 94 26.61 -21.63 2.89
N TRP A 95 25.29 -21.82 2.84
CA TRP A 95 24.56 -22.85 3.59
C TRP A 95 25.17 -24.25 3.42
N LYS A 96 25.47 -24.65 2.18
CA LYS A 96 25.99 -26.00 1.86
C LYS A 96 27.41 -26.25 2.36
N PHE A 97 28.18 -25.20 2.66
CA PHE A 97 29.58 -25.30 3.11
C PHE A 97 29.71 -25.30 4.63
N MET A 98 28.64 -25.01 5.36
CA MET A 98 28.62 -24.98 6.83
C MET A 98 28.33 -26.38 7.39
N ASP A 99 28.97 -26.72 8.52
CA ASP A 99 28.63 -27.91 9.28
C ASP A 99 27.30 -27.76 10.03
N SER A 100 26.73 -28.88 10.47
CA SER A 100 25.40 -28.91 11.11
C SER A 100 25.33 -28.06 12.38
N TYR A 101 26.44 -27.99 13.13
CA TYR A 101 26.52 -27.15 14.33
C TYR A 101 26.45 -25.66 13.97
N THR A 102 27.26 -25.19 13.03
CA THR A 102 27.23 -23.78 12.59
C THR A 102 25.87 -23.42 11.99
N GLN A 103 25.28 -24.30 11.18
CA GLN A 103 23.93 -24.08 10.64
C GLN A 103 22.89 -23.87 11.75
N THR A 104 22.89 -24.72 12.79
CA THR A 104 21.93 -24.63 13.89
C THR A 104 22.12 -23.36 14.71
N VAL A 105 23.37 -23.04 15.07
CA VAL A 105 23.72 -21.81 15.80
C VAL A 105 23.29 -20.59 15.00
N LEU A 106 23.62 -20.54 13.71
CA LEU A 106 23.35 -19.39 12.85
C LEU A 106 21.84 -19.20 12.63
N LEU A 107 21.06 -20.28 12.51
CA LEU A 107 19.59 -20.21 12.49
C LEU A 107 19.02 -19.66 13.81
N ILE A 108 19.51 -20.09 14.97
CA ILE A 108 18.99 -19.58 16.25
C ILE A 108 19.33 -18.10 16.42
N PHE A 109 20.59 -17.73 16.21
CA PHE A 109 21.07 -16.40 16.56
C PHE A 109 20.77 -15.33 15.51
N ALA A 110 20.65 -15.64 14.22
CA ALA A 110 20.43 -14.60 13.19
C ALA A 110 19.14 -13.80 13.39
N SER A 111 18.02 -14.48 13.67
CA SER A 111 16.76 -13.79 13.95
C SER A 111 16.77 -13.05 15.30
N LEU A 112 17.42 -13.62 16.33
CA LEU A 112 17.52 -12.98 17.64
C LEU A 112 18.40 -11.73 17.62
N ILE A 113 19.54 -11.78 16.91
CA ILE A 113 20.45 -10.65 16.74
C ILE A 113 19.73 -9.53 15.98
N THR A 114 19.12 -9.83 14.83
CA THR A 114 18.40 -8.82 14.05
C THR A 114 17.21 -8.24 14.82
N LEU A 115 16.47 -9.05 15.59
CA LEU A 115 15.38 -8.56 16.45
C LEU A 115 15.90 -7.65 17.56
N THR A 116 17.04 -7.99 18.17
CA THR A 116 17.70 -7.15 19.19
C THR A 116 18.15 -5.82 18.59
N ILE A 117 18.74 -5.83 17.39
CA ILE A 117 19.11 -4.61 16.66
C ILE A 117 17.87 -3.77 16.36
N THR A 118 16.75 -4.39 15.97
CA THR A 118 15.47 -3.69 15.75
C THR A 118 14.98 -3.01 17.02
N TYR A 119 15.01 -3.71 18.16
CA TYR A 119 14.61 -3.15 19.45
C TYR A 119 15.51 -2.00 19.90
N GLN A 120 16.84 -2.16 19.80
CA GLN A 120 17.78 -1.09 20.11
C GLN A 120 17.62 0.13 19.21
N SER A 121 17.36 -0.11 17.91
CA SER A 121 17.11 0.97 16.94
C SER A 121 15.80 1.69 17.27
N TYR A 122 14.73 0.95 17.61
CA TYR A 122 13.44 1.53 18.02
C TYR A 122 13.56 2.47 19.22
N GLN A 123 14.40 2.15 20.21
CA GLN A 123 14.59 3.03 21.37
C GLN A 123 15.38 4.31 21.05
N LYS A 124 16.33 4.23 20.11
CA LYS A 124 17.26 5.32 19.80
C LYS A 124 16.78 6.22 18.67
N ASP A 125 16.03 5.68 17.72
CA ASP A 125 15.67 6.34 16.47
C ASP A 125 14.27 6.96 16.53
N LYS A 126 14.22 8.27 16.80
CA LYS A 126 12.97 9.06 16.77
C LYS A 126 12.34 9.13 15.38
N SER A 127 13.15 9.06 14.32
CA SER A 127 12.69 9.16 12.93
C SER A 127 12.13 7.83 12.40
N GLY A 128 12.59 6.71 12.99
CA GLY A 128 12.21 5.34 12.68
C GLY A 128 12.80 4.78 11.38
N TYR A 129 13.71 5.49 10.69
CA TYR A 129 14.33 5.00 9.46
C TYR A 129 15.19 3.74 9.69
N PHE A 130 16.05 3.75 10.70
CA PHE A 130 16.91 2.62 11.03
C PHE A 130 16.10 1.47 11.61
N THR A 131 15.07 1.77 12.40
CA THR A 131 14.13 0.75 12.89
C THR A 131 13.46 0.01 11.73
N LYS A 132 13.03 0.72 10.67
CA LYS A 132 12.41 0.10 9.49
C LYS A 132 13.36 -0.82 8.74
N ILE A 133 14.62 -0.40 8.60
CA ILE A 133 15.68 -1.22 7.98
C ILE A 133 15.91 -2.50 8.80
N ALA A 134 16.15 -2.35 10.10
CA ALA A 134 16.39 -3.46 11.00
C ALA A 134 15.19 -4.42 11.07
N ALA A 135 13.97 -3.89 11.12
CA ALA A 135 12.75 -4.69 11.14
C ALA A 135 12.58 -5.52 9.86
N LEU A 136 12.90 -4.96 8.69
CA LEU A 136 12.87 -5.74 7.45
C LEU A 136 13.94 -6.84 7.47
N LEU A 137 15.15 -6.54 7.97
CA LEU A 137 16.19 -7.54 8.15
C LEU A 137 15.75 -8.66 9.10
N THR A 138 15.06 -8.33 10.19
CA THR A 138 14.47 -9.32 11.10
C THR A 138 13.45 -10.21 10.39
N LEU A 139 12.57 -9.63 9.58
CA LEU A 139 11.61 -10.41 8.78
C LEU A 139 12.31 -11.34 7.79
N VAL A 140 13.36 -10.86 7.10
CA VAL A 140 14.14 -11.67 6.16
C VAL A 140 14.92 -12.77 6.89
N ALA A 141 15.57 -12.47 8.00
CA ALA A 141 16.26 -13.45 8.83
C ALA A 141 15.29 -14.56 9.28
N PHE A 142 14.08 -14.18 9.70
CA PHE A 142 13.04 -15.13 10.08
C PHE A 142 12.57 -15.98 8.90
N LEU A 143 12.35 -15.36 7.73
CA LEU A 143 11.99 -16.08 6.51
C LEU A 143 13.04 -17.12 6.11
N VAL A 144 14.31 -16.72 6.12
CA VAL A 144 15.44 -17.60 5.81
C VAL A 144 15.50 -18.72 6.84
N ASN A 145 15.35 -18.41 8.12
CA ASN A 145 15.39 -19.40 9.19
C ASN A 145 14.35 -20.50 9.00
N VAL A 146 13.08 -20.13 8.84
CA VAL A 146 12.02 -21.12 8.68
C VAL A 146 12.20 -21.91 7.37
N SER A 147 12.64 -21.25 6.30
CA SER A 147 12.88 -21.92 5.01
C SER A 147 14.04 -22.93 5.07
N MET A 148 15.12 -22.61 5.79
CA MET A 148 16.28 -23.49 5.92
C MET A 148 16.04 -24.64 6.91
N ILE A 149 15.29 -24.40 7.99
CA ILE A 149 14.81 -25.47 8.90
C ILE A 149 13.95 -26.46 8.12
N GLY A 150 13.06 -25.98 7.24
CA GLY A 150 12.26 -26.81 6.34
C GLY A 150 13.12 -27.78 5.53
N LYS A 151 14.22 -27.30 4.94
CA LYS A 151 15.16 -28.12 4.17
C LYS A 151 15.97 -29.08 5.04
N LEU A 152 16.43 -28.63 6.22
CA LEU A 152 17.27 -29.42 7.12
C LEU A 152 16.53 -30.64 7.67
N TYR A 153 15.26 -30.46 8.06
CA TYR A 153 14.43 -31.53 8.60
C TYR A 153 13.54 -32.21 7.56
N ASN A 154 13.72 -31.88 6.28
CA ASN A 154 12.94 -32.40 5.15
C ASN A 154 11.42 -32.29 5.39
N PHE A 155 10.96 -31.16 5.94
CA PHE A 155 9.54 -30.89 6.11
C PHE A 155 8.89 -30.65 4.75
N ASP A 156 7.72 -31.27 4.53
CA ASP A 156 6.95 -31.03 3.32
C ASP A 156 6.58 -29.56 3.18
N SER A 157 6.71 -29.06 1.94
CA SER A 157 6.34 -27.68 1.64
C SER A 157 4.83 -27.49 1.86
N SER A 158 4.47 -26.55 2.75
CA SER A 158 3.11 -26.37 3.25
C SER A 158 2.73 -24.88 3.25
N PRO A 159 1.45 -24.55 2.97
CA PRO A 159 0.99 -23.16 3.00
C PRO A 159 1.11 -22.53 4.38
N ASN A 160 1.18 -23.33 5.46
CA ASN A 160 1.30 -22.84 6.84
C ASN A 160 2.53 -21.95 7.06
N LEU A 161 3.58 -22.11 6.23
CA LEU A 161 4.74 -21.22 6.22
C LEU A 161 4.32 -19.76 5.99
N PHE A 162 3.45 -19.50 5.02
CA PHE A 162 2.95 -18.15 4.77
C PHE A 162 2.13 -17.61 5.94
N GLY A 163 1.37 -18.46 6.63
CA GLY A 163 0.64 -18.07 7.82
C GLY A 163 1.58 -17.60 8.94
N LEU A 164 2.66 -18.36 9.20
CA LEU A 164 3.66 -18.01 10.20
C LEU A 164 4.40 -16.70 9.84
N LEU A 165 4.81 -16.55 8.58
CA LEU A 165 5.45 -15.33 8.08
C LEU A 165 4.53 -14.11 8.16
N SER A 166 3.25 -14.30 7.82
CA SER A 166 2.23 -13.26 7.92
C SER A 166 2.05 -12.78 9.36
N MET A 167 1.90 -13.71 10.31
CA MET A 167 1.76 -13.39 11.73
C MET A 167 2.97 -12.60 12.24
N PHE A 168 4.18 -13.08 11.93
CA PHE A 168 5.40 -12.39 12.34
C PHE A 168 5.54 -11.01 11.71
N ALA A 169 5.25 -10.87 10.41
CA ALA A 169 5.29 -9.60 9.70
C ALA A 169 4.27 -8.58 10.27
N PHE A 170 3.04 -9.01 10.60
CA PHE A 170 2.06 -8.14 11.24
C PHE A 170 2.53 -7.68 12.62
N ILE A 171 2.96 -8.61 13.48
CA ILE A 171 3.47 -8.26 14.81
C ILE A 171 4.56 -7.20 14.70
N LEU A 172 5.52 -7.42 13.80
CA LEU A 172 6.64 -6.51 13.61
C LEU A 172 6.21 -5.17 12.97
N ALA A 173 5.26 -5.19 12.03
CA ALA A 173 4.69 -3.99 11.42
C ALA A 173 3.99 -3.10 12.45
N TYR A 174 3.14 -3.69 13.30
CA TYR A 174 2.42 -2.97 14.35
C TYR A 174 3.34 -2.53 15.49
N ALA A 175 4.38 -3.30 15.81
CA ALA A 175 5.37 -2.91 16.82
C ALA A 175 6.25 -1.75 16.37
N THR A 176 6.58 -1.67 15.07
CA THR A 176 7.52 -0.67 14.52
C THR A 176 6.84 0.43 13.71
N ASN A 177 5.51 0.40 13.60
CA ASN A 177 4.71 1.30 12.76
C ASN A 177 5.23 1.35 11.30
N THR A 178 5.55 0.18 10.72
CA THR A 178 6.17 0.08 9.40
C THR A 178 5.20 -0.41 8.33
N ARG A 179 4.81 0.50 7.43
CA ARG A 179 3.88 0.23 6.30
C ARG A 179 4.38 -0.87 5.36
N LEU A 180 5.69 -0.96 5.13
CA LEU A 180 6.26 -1.97 4.24
C LEU A 180 6.07 -3.39 4.80
N LEU A 181 6.37 -3.58 6.09
CA LEU A 181 6.15 -4.87 6.75
C LEU A 181 4.67 -5.24 6.81
N LEU A 182 3.79 -4.25 6.96
CA LEU A 182 2.35 -4.48 6.85
C LEU A 182 1.99 -5.03 5.45
N GLY A 183 2.54 -4.43 4.39
CA GLY A 183 2.38 -4.93 3.02
C GLY A 183 2.85 -6.37 2.87
N PHE A 184 4.04 -6.72 3.37
CA PHE A 184 4.52 -8.11 3.38
C PHE A 184 3.60 -9.05 4.17
N GLY A 185 3.13 -8.62 5.35
CA GLY A 185 2.19 -9.39 6.16
C GLY A 185 0.88 -9.67 5.43
N ILE A 186 0.36 -8.69 4.69
CA ILE A 186 -0.82 -8.82 3.84
C ILE A 186 -0.56 -9.77 2.67
N ILE A 187 0.58 -9.65 1.99
CA ILE A 187 0.95 -10.55 0.88
C ILE A 187 1.02 -11.99 1.38
N PHE A 188 1.71 -12.24 2.49
CA PHE A 188 1.79 -13.57 3.09
C PHE A 188 0.43 -14.08 3.59
N LEU A 189 -0.40 -13.22 4.18
CA LEU A 189 -1.76 -13.60 4.59
C LEU A 189 -2.59 -14.02 3.39
N SER A 190 -2.51 -13.24 2.32
CA SER A 190 -3.27 -13.47 1.10
C SER A 190 -2.83 -14.76 0.43
N ALA A 191 -1.52 -15.02 0.35
CA ALA A 191 -0.98 -16.28 -0.13
C ALA A 191 -1.43 -17.47 0.74
N PHE A 192 -1.39 -17.33 2.07
CA PHE A 192 -1.85 -18.37 3.00
C PHE A 192 -3.34 -18.70 2.80
N LEU A 193 -4.20 -17.68 2.85
CA LEU A 193 -5.64 -17.85 2.71
C LEU A 193 -6.02 -18.37 1.32
N SER A 194 -5.43 -17.80 0.27
CA SER A 194 -5.64 -18.24 -1.11
C SER A 194 -5.22 -19.70 -1.30
N ALA A 195 -4.10 -20.11 -0.70
CA ALA A 195 -3.63 -21.48 -0.74
C ALA A 195 -4.56 -22.44 0.03
N LYS A 196 -5.08 -22.02 1.19
CA LYS A 196 -6.07 -22.82 1.94
C LYS A 196 -7.37 -23.00 1.16
N ILE A 197 -7.88 -21.95 0.55
CA ILE A 197 -9.07 -22.01 -0.29
C ILE A 197 -8.82 -22.92 -1.51
N GLY A 198 -7.67 -22.76 -2.18
CA GLY A 198 -7.27 -23.62 -3.30
C GLY A 198 -7.20 -25.10 -2.91
N THR A 199 -6.67 -25.43 -1.73
CA THR A 199 -6.66 -26.82 -1.23
C THR A 199 -8.05 -27.36 -0.92
N TRP A 200 -8.97 -26.53 -0.43
CA TRP A 200 -10.37 -26.92 -0.24
C TRP A 200 -11.08 -27.18 -1.57
N GLY A 201 -10.69 -26.45 -2.63
CA GLY A 201 -11.13 -26.69 -4.01
C GLY A 201 -10.50 -27.90 -4.69
N GLY A 202 -9.70 -28.71 -3.98
CA GLY A 202 -9.03 -29.91 -4.51
C GLY A 202 -7.72 -29.64 -5.27
N GLY A 203 -7.25 -28.39 -5.30
CA GLY A 203 -5.98 -28.02 -5.93
C GLY A 203 -4.78 -28.23 -5.01
N TYR A 204 -3.60 -28.43 -5.59
CA TYR A 204 -2.36 -28.39 -4.80
C TYR A 204 -2.01 -26.94 -4.45
N TRP A 205 -1.61 -26.71 -3.20
CA TRP A 205 -1.52 -25.37 -2.61
C TRP A 205 -0.55 -24.42 -3.33
N ILE A 206 0.45 -24.91 -4.05
CA ILE A 206 1.39 -24.07 -4.82
C ILE A 206 0.68 -23.36 -5.98
N TYR A 207 -0.36 -23.99 -6.52
CA TYR A 207 -1.16 -23.45 -7.63
C TYR A 207 -2.27 -22.51 -7.16
N PHE A 208 -2.16 -21.97 -5.94
CA PHE A 208 -3.15 -21.06 -5.38
C PHE A 208 -3.42 -19.83 -6.27
N GLY A 209 -2.44 -19.44 -7.09
CA GLY A 209 -2.54 -18.33 -8.04
C GLY A 209 -3.18 -18.68 -9.39
N GLU A 210 -3.36 -19.96 -9.72
CA GLU A 210 -3.99 -20.37 -10.99
C GLU A 210 -5.47 -20.04 -11.05
N ARG A 211 -6.11 -19.93 -9.88
CA ARG A 211 -7.53 -19.64 -9.71
C ARG A 211 -7.68 -18.29 -8.98
N PRO A 212 -7.82 -17.17 -9.70
CA PRO A 212 -7.83 -15.84 -9.10
C PRO A 212 -8.96 -15.62 -8.09
N GLU A 213 -10.07 -16.36 -8.16
CA GLU A 213 -11.14 -16.25 -7.18
C GLU A 213 -10.70 -16.56 -5.74
N ASN A 214 -9.62 -17.32 -5.56
CA ASN A 214 -9.05 -17.60 -4.25
C ASN A 214 -8.67 -16.32 -3.48
N PHE A 215 -8.43 -15.20 -4.19
CA PHE A 215 -8.10 -13.92 -3.59
C PHE A 215 -9.31 -13.05 -3.21
N PHE A 216 -10.53 -13.43 -3.58
CA PHE A 216 -11.73 -12.65 -3.21
C PHE A 216 -11.94 -12.61 -1.71
N LEU A 217 -11.88 -13.75 -1.01
CA LEU A 217 -12.03 -13.78 0.44
C LEU A 217 -10.92 -12.99 1.16
N PRO A 218 -9.62 -13.17 0.85
CA PRO A 218 -8.56 -12.30 1.37
C PRO A 218 -8.84 -10.81 1.14
N SER A 219 -9.22 -10.43 -0.08
CA SER A 219 -9.47 -9.02 -0.42
C SER A 219 -10.61 -8.41 0.41
N LEU A 220 -11.69 -9.16 0.62
CA LEU A 220 -12.83 -8.71 1.41
C LEU A 220 -12.45 -8.51 2.88
N ILE A 221 -11.74 -9.48 3.47
CA ILE A 221 -11.26 -9.39 4.86
C ILE A 221 -10.37 -8.15 5.03
N LEU A 222 -9.41 -7.95 4.11
CA LEU A 222 -8.49 -6.82 4.15
C LEU A 222 -9.20 -5.47 4.02
N PHE A 223 -10.25 -5.39 3.21
CA PHE A 223 -11.04 -4.16 3.07
C PHE A 223 -11.86 -3.82 4.32
N LEU A 224 -12.40 -4.85 5.00
CA LEU A 224 -13.26 -4.68 6.17
C LEU A 224 -12.49 -4.33 7.45
N ILE A 225 -11.24 -4.79 7.60
CA ILE A 225 -10.40 -4.49 8.78
C ILE A 225 -10.34 -2.98 9.12
N PRO A 226 -9.90 -2.08 8.21
CA PRO A 226 -9.83 -0.65 8.50
C PRO A 226 -11.21 0.02 8.61
N TYR A 227 -12.26 -0.60 8.06
CA TYR A 227 -13.63 -0.10 8.20
C TYR A 227 -14.16 -0.26 9.62
N PHE A 228 -13.98 -1.45 10.23
CA PHE A 228 -14.46 -1.73 11.58
C PHE A 228 -13.49 -1.25 12.67
N LYS A 229 -12.19 -1.27 12.40
CA LYS A 229 -11.16 -0.85 13.36
C LYS A 229 -10.20 0.16 12.70
N PRO A 230 -10.55 1.45 12.69
CA PRO A 230 -9.68 2.49 12.14
C PRO A 230 -8.35 2.56 12.90
N HIS A 231 -7.24 2.52 12.16
CA HIS A 231 -5.90 2.52 12.74
C HIS A 231 -5.39 3.93 13.03
N ARG A 232 -6.10 4.68 13.89
CA ARG A 232 -5.81 6.10 14.17
C ARG A 232 -4.38 6.38 14.64
N TYR A 233 -3.78 5.43 15.36
CA TYR A 233 -2.41 5.55 15.89
C TYR A 233 -1.33 5.12 14.89
N TYR A 234 -1.70 4.48 13.77
CA TYR A 234 -0.76 3.95 12.78
C TYR A 234 -0.90 4.68 11.46
N ASP A 235 0.07 5.55 11.19
CA ASP A 235 0.04 6.43 10.03
C ASP A 235 0.05 5.63 8.70
N GLY A 236 -1.03 5.76 7.95
CA GLY A 236 -1.21 5.19 6.61
C GLY A 236 -1.56 3.70 6.56
N PHE A 237 -1.76 3.03 7.70
CA PHE A 237 -2.10 1.60 7.72
C PHE A 237 -3.43 1.31 7.03
N ASP A 238 -4.44 2.13 7.30
CA ASP A 238 -5.77 1.98 6.69
C ASP A 238 -5.71 2.03 5.15
N SER A 239 -4.89 2.93 4.59
CA SER A 239 -4.69 3.01 3.14
C SER A 239 -3.96 1.78 2.59
N ILE A 240 -2.97 1.22 3.30
CA ILE A 240 -2.28 -0.01 2.85
C ILE A 240 -3.27 -1.17 2.78
N TYR A 241 -4.09 -1.39 3.80
CA TYR A 241 -5.13 -2.42 3.78
C TYR A 241 -6.08 -2.27 2.57
N ARG A 242 -6.59 -1.06 2.34
CA ARG A 242 -7.50 -0.80 1.22
C ARG A 242 -6.82 -0.95 -0.14
N ILE A 243 -5.59 -0.46 -0.30
CA ILE A 243 -4.83 -0.58 -1.56
C ILE A 243 -4.60 -2.06 -1.89
N PHE A 244 -4.11 -2.86 -0.96
CA PHE A 244 -3.90 -4.29 -1.20
C PHE A 244 -5.22 -5.03 -1.43
N ALA A 245 -6.29 -4.70 -0.70
CA ALA A 245 -7.61 -5.27 -0.95
C ALA A 245 -8.09 -5.00 -2.39
N MET A 246 -7.97 -3.76 -2.86
CA MET A 246 -8.33 -3.39 -4.24
C MET A 246 -7.45 -4.12 -5.26
N ILE A 247 -6.14 -4.18 -5.03
CA ILE A 247 -5.22 -4.86 -5.95
C ILE A 247 -5.61 -6.33 -6.08
N LEU A 248 -5.82 -7.02 -4.96
CA LEU A 248 -6.18 -8.44 -4.95
C LEU A 248 -7.53 -8.69 -5.61
N PHE A 249 -8.55 -7.89 -5.26
CA PHE A 249 -9.89 -8.04 -5.82
C PHE A 249 -9.91 -7.73 -7.31
N PHE A 250 -9.55 -6.51 -7.70
CA PHE A 250 -9.72 -6.06 -9.07
C PHE A 250 -8.76 -6.73 -10.04
N THR A 251 -7.53 -7.08 -9.63
CA THR A 251 -6.65 -7.87 -10.51
C THR A 251 -7.26 -9.24 -10.77
N SER A 252 -7.84 -9.88 -9.75
CA SER A 252 -8.48 -11.19 -9.92
C SER A 252 -9.70 -11.10 -10.84
N VAL A 253 -10.55 -10.09 -10.66
CA VAL A 253 -11.68 -9.81 -11.55
C VAL A 253 -11.19 -9.48 -12.97
N LEU A 254 -10.11 -8.70 -13.12
CA LEU A 254 -9.54 -8.36 -14.43
C LEU A 254 -9.06 -9.60 -15.17
N ILE A 255 -8.34 -10.51 -14.51
CA ILE A 255 -7.90 -11.76 -15.14
C ILE A 255 -9.13 -12.57 -15.57
N LEU A 256 -10.10 -12.79 -14.68
CA LEU A 256 -11.30 -13.59 -14.98
C LEU A 256 -12.21 -12.95 -16.03
N SER A 257 -12.17 -11.63 -16.18
CA SER A 257 -12.91 -10.89 -17.20
C SER A 257 -12.40 -11.09 -18.63
N ASN A 258 -11.18 -11.63 -18.78
CA ASN A 258 -10.52 -11.92 -20.07
C ASN A 258 -10.21 -13.41 -20.26
N PHE A 259 -10.11 -14.16 -19.17
CA PHE A 259 -9.79 -15.58 -19.17
C PHE A 259 -10.85 -16.32 -18.34
N GLY A 260 -12.04 -16.56 -18.90
CA GLY A 260 -13.13 -17.21 -18.16
C GLY A 260 -12.84 -18.68 -17.80
N PHE A 261 -11.96 -19.34 -18.57
CA PHE A 261 -11.68 -20.77 -18.44
C PHE A 261 -10.96 -21.15 -17.13
N ILE A 262 -10.28 -20.20 -16.47
CA ILE A 262 -9.65 -20.41 -15.16
C ILE A 262 -10.64 -20.23 -14.00
N SER A 263 -11.92 -19.96 -14.27
CA SER A 263 -12.91 -19.79 -13.21
C SER A 263 -13.32 -21.10 -12.55
N TYR A 264 -13.65 -21.07 -11.25
CA TYR A 264 -14.24 -22.22 -10.57
C TYR A 264 -15.67 -22.53 -11.01
N ILE A 265 -16.37 -21.59 -11.65
CA ILE A 265 -17.78 -21.74 -12.01
C ILE A 265 -17.89 -22.83 -13.09
N PRO A 266 -18.40 -24.04 -12.73
CA PRO A 266 -18.55 -25.09 -13.71
C PRO A 266 -19.83 -24.83 -14.52
N TYR A 267 -19.90 -25.37 -15.73
CA TYR A 267 -21.10 -25.41 -16.60
C TYR A 267 -21.51 -24.11 -17.32
N LEU A 268 -20.93 -22.95 -17.01
CA LEU A 268 -21.13 -21.74 -17.81
C LEU A 268 -20.12 -21.71 -18.98
N SER A 269 -20.52 -21.15 -20.12
CA SER A 269 -19.57 -20.88 -21.20
C SER A 269 -18.59 -19.79 -20.76
N ASN A 270 -17.33 -19.89 -21.21
CA ASN A 270 -16.28 -18.92 -20.88
C ASN A 270 -16.70 -17.47 -21.20
N SER A 271 -17.44 -17.27 -22.29
CA SER A 271 -17.97 -15.95 -22.69
C SER A 271 -18.94 -15.34 -21.67
N ILE A 272 -19.78 -16.15 -21.03
CA ILE A 272 -20.72 -15.67 -20.00
C ILE A 272 -19.96 -15.34 -18.73
N ILE A 273 -18.99 -16.17 -18.35
CA ILE A 273 -18.13 -15.96 -17.17
C ILE A 273 -17.35 -14.65 -17.33
N GLU A 274 -16.70 -14.47 -18.49
CA GLU A 274 -15.98 -13.24 -18.82
C GLU A 274 -16.91 -12.04 -18.74
N GLY A 275 -18.07 -12.08 -19.41
CA GLY A 275 -19.08 -11.01 -19.35
C GLY A 275 -19.54 -10.68 -17.93
N PHE A 276 -19.76 -11.69 -17.09
CA PHE A 276 -20.12 -11.52 -15.69
C PHE A 276 -19.04 -10.74 -14.92
N TYR A 277 -17.78 -11.18 -15.00
CA TYR A 277 -16.68 -10.50 -14.32
C TYR A 277 -16.41 -9.10 -14.88
N GLN A 278 -16.74 -8.82 -16.14
CA GLN A 278 -16.68 -7.48 -16.71
C GLN A 278 -17.70 -6.54 -16.05
N VAL A 279 -18.96 -6.98 -15.94
CA VAL A 279 -20.02 -6.22 -15.27
C VAL A 279 -19.66 -5.99 -13.80
N VAL A 280 -19.14 -7.01 -13.12
CA VAL A 280 -18.63 -6.88 -11.74
C VAL A 280 -17.47 -5.88 -11.67
N GLY A 281 -16.51 -5.95 -12.58
CA GLY A 281 -15.35 -5.05 -12.62
C GLY A 281 -15.75 -3.58 -12.76
N PHE A 282 -16.60 -3.25 -13.74
CA PHE A 282 -17.11 -1.90 -13.92
C PHE A 282 -18.01 -1.44 -12.76
N GLY A 283 -18.93 -2.30 -12.31
CA GLY A 283 -19.85 -1.96 -11.23
C GLY A 283 -19.13 -1.69 -9.91
N VAL A 284 -18.22 -2.58 -9.50
CA VAL A 284 -17.50 -2.44 -8.24
C VAL A 284 -16.48 -1.31 -8.28
N SER A 285 -15.85 -1.03 -9.43
CA SER A 285 -14.95 0.13 -9.54
C SER A 285 -15.69 1.47 -9.42
N LEU A 286 -16.88 1.60 -10.02
CA LEU A 286 -17.75 2.77 -9.81
C LEU A 286 -18.22 2.90 -8.36
N ILE A 287 -18.60 1.80 -7.72
CA ILE A 287 -18.97 1.78 -6.29
C ILE A 287 -17.78 2.21 -5.43
N ALA A 288 -16.57 1.75 -5.73
CA ALA A 288 -15.35 2.14 -5.03
C ALA A 288 -15.09 3.65 -5.16
N ILE A 289 -15.21 4.22 -6.36
CA ILE A 289 -15.07 5.66 -6.59
C ILE A 289 -16.11 6.43 -5.77
N TRP A 290 -17.39 6.06 -5.89
CA TRP A 290 -18.49 6.71 -5.17
C TRP A 290 -18.31 6.64 -3.65
N PHE A 291 -17.99 5.46 -3.13
CA PHE A 291 -17.77 5.26 -1.69
C PHE A 291 -16.53 6.01 -1.20
N GLY A 292 -15.47 6.05 -2.01
CA GLY A 292 -14.25 6.82 -1.75
C GLY A 292 -14.53 8.32 -1.67
N VAL A 293 -15.34 8.88 -2.58
CA VAL A 293 -15.77 10.29 -2.53
C VAL A 293 -16.57 10.58 -1.27
N LYS A 294 -17.56 9.74 -0.93
CA LYS A 294 -18.40 9.91 0.26
C LYS A 294 -17.59 9.88 1.57
N LYS A 295 -16.52 9.10 1.62
CA LYS A 295 -15.64 8.96 2.82
C LYS A 295 -14.39 9.85 2.78
N GLY A 296 -14.12 10.54 1.68
CA GLY A 296 -12.89 11.31 1.50
C GLY A 296 -11.62 10.45 1.41
N TRP A 297 -11.75 9.18 0.99
CA TRP A 297 -10.62 8.24 0.89
C TRP A 297 -10.00 8.30 -0.51
N SER A 298 -8.95 9.10 -0.66
CA SER A 298 -8.25 9.29 -1.94
C SER A 298 -7.66 7.99 -2.51
N ASP A 299 -7.20 7.08 -1.65
CA ASP A 299 -6.68 5.79 -2.09
C ASP A 299 -7.74 4.96 -2.82
N LEU A 300 -8.97 4.91 -2.30
CA LEU A 300 -10.08 4.16 -2.89
C LEU A 300 -10.58 4.79 -4.20
N ILE A 301 -10.62 6.13 -4.26
CA ILE A 301 -10.96 6.87 -5.49
C ILE A 301 -9.94 6.57 -6.59
N ASN A 302 -8.65 6.70 -6.26
CA ASN A 302 -7.57 6.47 -7.22
C ASN A 302 -7.53 5.00 -7.68
N GLY A 303 -7.66 4.05 -6.75
CA GLY A 303 -7.70 2.63 -7.09
C GLY A 303 -8.90 2.27 -7.98
N GLY A 304 -10.08 2.77 -7.65
CA GLY A 304 -11.29 2.60 -8.47
C GLY A 304 -11.12 3.19 -9.87
N ASN A 305 -10.58 4.42 -9.99
CA ASN A 305 -10.30 5.06 -11.28
C ASN A 305 -9.27 4.27 -12.12
N ILE A 306 -8.18 3.81 -11.50
CA ILE A 306 -7.15 3.02 -12.19
C ILE A 306 -7.77 1.75 -12.76
N TYR A 307 -8.48 0.98 -11.94
CA TYR A 307 -9.07 -0.29 -12.40
C TYR A 307 -10.22 -0.09 -13.38
N PHE A 308 -11.08 0.92 -13.19
CA PHE A 308 -12.11 1.28 -14.18
C PHE A 308 -11.47 1.57 -15.55
N THR A 309 -10.38 2.34 -15.56
CA THR A 309 -9.61 2.64 -16.78
C THR A 309 -8.99 1.38 -17.37
N LEU A 310 -8.44 0.48 -16.55
CA LEU A 310 -7.89 -0.79 -17.03
C LEU A 310 -8.96 -1.68 -17.65
N PHE A 311 -10.13 -1.84 -17.02
CA PHE A 311 -11.26 -2.59 -17.60
C PHE A 311 -11.74 -1.99 -18.91
N LEU A 312 -11.83 -0.66 -18.99
CA LEU A 312 -12.22 0.03 -20.20
C LEU A 312 -11.19 -0.17 -21.32
N TYR A 313 -9.90 -0.04 -21.00
CA TYR A 313 -8.81 -0.21 -21.94
C TYR A 313 -8.74 -1.64 -22.50
N THR A 314 -8.82 -2.67 -21.65
CA THR A 314 -8.83 -4.06 -22.11
C THR A 314 -10.02 -4.34 -23.01
N LYS A 315 -11.19 -3.75 -22.72
CA LYS A 315 -12.37 -3.92 -23.57
C LYS A 315 -12.27 -3.26 -24.93
N PHE A 316 -11.74 -2.05 -24.99
CA PHE A 316 -11.48 -1.42 -26.27
C PHE A 316 -10.47 -2.22 -27.10
N TYR A 317 -9.44 -2.77 -26.45
CA TYR A 317 -8.51 -3.67 -27.12
C TYR A 317 -9.24 -4.90 -27.70
N ASP A 318 -10.03 -5.62 -26.89
CA ASP A 318 -10.77 -6.80 -27.34
C ASP A 318 -11.71 -6.51 -28.52
N TRP A 319 -12.42 -5.37 -28.47
CA TRP A 319 -13.41 -5.03 -29.48
C TRP A 319 -12.80 -4.51 -30.78
N TRP A 320 -11.74 -3.70 -30.71
CA TRP A 320 -11.31 -2.90 -31.86
C TRP A 320 -9.95 -3.29 -32.43
N TRP A 321 -9.08 -3.94 -31.65
CA TRP A 321 -7.69 -4.16 -32.04
C TRP A 321 -7.52 -4.90 -33.36
N ASN A 322 -8.35 -5.91 -33.62
CA ASN A 322 -8.30 -6.71 -34.84
C ASN A 322 -9.16 -6.13 -35.98
N ILE A 323 -10.04 -5.16 -35.69
CA ILE A 323 -11.02 -4.63 -36.65
C ILE A 323 -10.46 -3.44 -37.44
N MET A 324 -9.52 -2.68 -36.87
CA MET A 324 -9.02 -1.44 -37.48
C MET A 324 -7.49 -1.29 -37.41
N PRO A 325 -6.89 -0.48 -38.30
CA PRO A 325 -5.49 -0.08 -38.19
C PRO A 325 -5.17 0.55 -36.82
N LYS A 326 -3.98 0.24 -36.29
CA LYS A 326 -3.56 0.65 -34.93
C LYS A 326 -3.64 2.17 -34.70
N PHE A 327 -3.35 2.98 -35.72
CA PHE A 327 -3.44 4.44 -35.59
C PHE A 327 -4.89 4.92 -35.37
N ILE A 328 -5.88 4.26 -36.01
CA ILE A 328 -7.31 4.58 -35.83
C ILE A 328 -7.76 4.18 -34.43
N PHE A 329 -7.31 3.03 -33.93
CA PHE A 329 -7.57 2.60 -32.56
C PHE A 329 -7.12 3.66 -31.55
N PHE A 330 -5.87 4.12 -31.62
CA PHE A 330 -5.36 5.15 -30.70
C PHE A 330 -6.05 6.50 -30.89
N PHE A 331 -6.42 6.86 -32.13
CA PHE A 331 -7.18 8.09 -32.39
C PHE A 331 -8.57 8.06 -31.74
N LEU A 332 -9.32 6.96 -31.88
CA LEU A 332 -10.63 6.78 -31.25
C LEU A 332 -10.53 6.79 -29.72
N MET A 333 -9.53 6.12 -29.15
CA MET A 333 -9.24 6.18 -27.72
C MET A 333 -9.02 7.61 -27.22
N GLY A 334 -8.27 8.41 -27.98
CA GLY A 334 -8.09 9.83 -27.71
C GLY A 334 -9.41 10.59 -27.73
N MET A 335 -10.24 10.37 -28.75
CA MET A 335 -11.56 11.01 -28.88
C MET A 335 -12.52 10.65 -27.74
N VAL A 336 -12.57 9.38 -27.31
CA VAL A 336 -13.36 8.95 -26.16
C VAL A 336 -12.89 9.65 -24.89
N THR A 337 -11.57 9.70 -24.67
CA THR A 337 -10.98 10.34 -23.50
C THR A 337 -11.26 11.85 -23.48
N LEU A 338 -11.16 12.52 -24.63
CA LEU A 338 -11.52 13.93 -24.79
C LEU A 338 -13.01 14.16 -24.51
N GLY A 339 -13.89 13.28 -25.01
CA GLY A 339 -15.32 13.34 -24.73
C GLY A 339 -15.63 13.23 -23.23
N LEU A 340 -15.02 12.26 -22.54
CA LEU A 340 -15.13 12.10 -21.09
C LEU A 340 -14.61 13.34 -20.34
N MET A 341 -13.48 13.91 -20.76
CA MET A 341 -12.94 15.12 -20.18
C MET A 341 -13.90 16.31 -20.31
N LEU A 342 -14.51 16.49 -21.49
CA LEU A 342 -15.49 17.55 -21.72
C LEU A 342 -16.77 17.35 -20.88
N MET A 343 -17.24 16.11 -20.74
CA MET A 343 -18.38 15.78 -19.88
C MET A 343 -18.08 16.08 -18.41
N LEU A 344 -16.94 15.63 -17.89
CA LEU A 344 -16.52 15.90 -16.51
C LEU A 344 -16.33 17.40 -16.26
N ARG A 345 -15.77 18.13 -17.23
CA ARG A 345 -15.65 19.59 -17.16
C ARG A 345 -17.02 20.27 -17.08
N LYS A 346 -18.00 19.80 -17.85
CA LYS A 346 -19.38 20.31 -17.81
C LYS A 346 -20.05 20.02 -16.45
N MET A 347 -19.89 18.81 -15.92
CA MET A 347 -20.41 18.44 -14.60
C MET A 347 -19.78 19.28 -13.50
N ARG A 348 -18.46 19.52 -13.58
CA ARG A 348 -17.74 20.38 -12.63
C ARG A 348 -18.31 21.80 -12.63
N HIS A 349 -18.51 22.41 -13.80
CA HIS A 349 -19.10 23.74 -13.90
C HIS A 349 -20.51 23.80 -13.30
N SER A 350 -21.36 22.79 -13.57
CA SER A 350 -22.70 22.72 -12.97
C SER A 350 -22.69 22.63 -11.44
N ILE A 351 -21.66 22.02 -10.84
CA ILE A 351 -21.51 21.96 -9.38
C ILE A 351 -21.03 23.31 -8.86
N GLU A 352 -20.06 23.95 -9.52
CA GLU A 352 -19.56 25.28 -9.15
C GLU A 352 -20.64 26.37 -9.23
N GLU A 353 -21.61 26.26 -10.15
CA GLU A 353 -22.76 27.18 -10.24
C GLU A 353 -23.83 26.95 -9.14
N SER A 354 -23.79 25.80 -8.46
CA SER A 354 -24.76 25.43 -7.41
C SER A 354 -24.30 25.71 -5.97
N VAL A 355 -23.06 26.19 -5.82
CA VAL A 355 -22.43 26.59 -4.54
C VAL A 355 -22.36 28.12 -4.53
#